data_AF-A0A924Y0I3-F1
#
_entry.id   AF-A0A924Y0I3-F1
#
_cell.length_a   1.000
_cell.length_b   1.000
_cell.length_c   1.000
_cell.angle_alpha   90.00
_cell.angle_beta   90.00
_cell.angle_gamma   90.00
#
_symmetry.space_group_name_H-M   'P 1'
#
loop_
_entity.id
_entity.type
_entity.pdbx_description
1 polymer ?
#
loop_
_entity_poly.entity_id
_entity_poly.type
_entity_poly.pdbx_seq_one_letter_code
_entity_poly.pdbx_strand_id
1 'polypeptide(L)'
;MSGQNNGGTVHPNFDWTALIADRKIKEAMDAGEFDNLVGKGEPIRIEDDPFTPPELRVAHKLLKNANALPQWLQLEKDIERERDAVLPYIERGVRAVTQGKNQASKERIAARFRAEVRDRMDLVNTLILKYNEVTPGSLQRIFAPFAIKRELAALDERIAELTESVVAVSGR
;
A
#
# COMPACT_ATOMS: atom_id res chain seq x y z
N MET A 1 41.82 8.64 45.46
CA MET A 1 40.38 8.93 45.34
C MET A 1 39.90 8.20 44.11
N SER A 2 39.58 6.92 44.30
CA SER A 2 39.35 5.95 43.24
C SER A 2 37.86 5.82 42.98
N GLY A 3 37.50 5.76 41.69
CA GLY A 3 36.12 5.76 41.23
C GLY A 3 35.32 4.53 41.62
N GLN A 4 34.00 4.67 41.51
CA GLN A 4 33.11 3.57 41.19
C GLN A 4 32.11 4.05 40.13
N ASN A 5 32.28 3.51 38.93
CA ASN A 5 31.20 3.30 37.97
C ASN A 5 30.16 2.40 38.64
N ASN A 6 28.87 2.71 38.48
CA ASN A 6 27.83 1.68 38.54
C ASN A 6 26.93 1.86 37.33
N GLY A 7 27.23 1.06 36.29
CA GLY A 7 26.28 0.75 35.24
C GLY A 7 25.16 -0.13 35.81
N GLY A 8 23.92 0.19 35.44
CA GLY A 8 22.73 -0.55 35.82
C GLY A 8 21.71 -0.53 34.69
N THR A 9 21.94 -1.39 33.70
CA THR A 9 20.97 -2.08 32.83
C THR A 9 19.69 -1.34 32.43
N VAL A 10 19.68 -0.88 31.17
CA VAL A 10 18.45 -0.69 30.39
C VAL A 10 17.76 -2.05 30.31
N HIS A 11 16.70 -2.27 31.09
CA HIS A 11 15.92 -3.51 31.00
C HIS A 11 15.12 -3.50 29.68
N PRO A 12 15.21 -4.57 28.87
CA PRO A 12 14.47 -4.66 27.62
C PRO A 12 12.97 -4.89 27.92
N ASN A 13 12.13 -4.03 27.37
CA ASN A 13 10.75 -4.31 26.99
C ASN A 13 9.82 -4.98 28.03
N PHE A 14 9.93 -4.62 29.32
CA PHE A 14 8.94 -5.02 30.33
C PHE A 14 8.03 -3.83 30.65
N ASP A 15 6.80 -3.86 30.13
CA ASP A 15 5.80 -2.85 30.40
C ASP A 15 5.13 -3.09 31.76
N TRP A 16 5.74 -2.52 32.81
CA TRP A 16 5.20 -2.54 34.16
C TRP A 16 3.82 -1.88 34.26
N THR A 17 3.49 -0.94 33.36
CA THR A 17 2.19 -0.26 33.40
C THR A 17 1.06 -1.16 32.92
N ALA A 18 1.31 -1.95 31.88
CA ALA A 18 0.38 -2.99 31.42
C ALA A 18 0.13 -4.04 32.51
N LEU A 19 1.17 -4.50 33.22
CA LEU A 19 1.02 -5.48 34.29
C LEU A 19 0.18 -4.96 35.47
N ILE A 20 0.34 -3.69 35.82
CA ILE A 20 -0.48 -3.04 36.86
C ILE A 20 -1.93 -2.84 36.38
N ALA A 21 -2.12 -2.46 35.12
CA ALA A 21 -3.44 -2.30 34.52
C ALA A 21 -4.22 -3.62 34.48
N ASP A 22 -3.61 -4.71 34.01
CA ASP A 22 -4.21 -6.03 33.95
C ASP A 22 -4.64 -6.53 35.33
N ARG A 23 -3.80 -6.31 36.36
CA ARG A 23 -4.15 -6.69 37.73
C ARG A 23 -5.38 -5.92 38.23
N LYS A 24 -5.43 -4.61 37.99
CA LYS A 24 -6.58 -3.77 38.39
C LYS A 24 -7.85 -4.13 37.63
N ILE A 25 -7.75 -4.42 36.32
CA ILE A 25 -8.90 -4.86 35.52
C ILE A 25 -9.44 -6.16 36.08
N LYS A 26 -8.57 -7.13 36.42
CA LYS A 26 -8.98 -8.41 36.99
C LYS A 26 -9.64 -8.26 38.37
N GLU A 27 -9.08 -7.43 39.24
CA GLU A 27 -9.70 -7.11 40.54
C GLU A 27 -11.10 -6.49 40.37
N ALA A 28 -11.28 -5.59 39.40
CA ALA A 28 -12.58 -4.99 39.08
C ALA A 28 -13.57 -5.98 38.44
N MET A 29 -13.08 -6.95 37.66
CA MET A 29 -13.89 -8.06 37.15
C MET A 29 -14.38 -8.97 38.27
N ASP A 30 -13.48 -9.37 39.18
CA ASP A 30 -13.81 -10.22 40.33
C ASP A 30 -14.77 -9.53 41.31
N ALA A 31 -14.66 -8.19 41.43
CA ALA A 31 -15.58 -7.37 42.22
C ALA A 31 -16.93 -7.10 41.53
N GLY A 32 -17.13 -7.57 40.29
CA GLY A 32 -18.38 -7.36 39.53
C GLY A 32 -18.61 -5.91 39.10
N GLU A 33 -17.57 -5.06 39.08
CA GLU A 33 -17.72 -3.64 38.69
C GLU A 33 -18.13 -3.48 37.22
N PHE A 34 -17.86 -4.49 36.39
CA PHE A 34 -18.30 -4.53 35.00
C PHE A 34 -19.70 -5.15 34.81
N ASP A 35 -20.39 -5.56 35.88
CA ASP A 35 -21.64 -6.29 35.74
C ASP A 35 -22.85 -5.44 35.34
N ASN A 36 -22.81 -4.15 35.65
CA ASN A 36 -23.85 -3.18 35.34
C ASN A 36 -23.33 -2.05 34.43
N LEU A 37 -22.46 -2.37 33.48
CA LEU A 37 -22.04 -1.39 32.49
C LEU A 37 -23.23 -0.92 31.65
N VAL A 38 -23.31 0.40 31.44
CA VAL A 38 -24.26 1.02 30.53
C VAL A 38 -24.07 0.41 29.13
N GLY A 39 -25.12 -0.21 28.58
CA GLY A 39 -25.10 -0.87 27.28
C GLY A 39 -24.63 -2.34 27.28
N LYS A 40 -24.43 -2.97 28.46
CA LYS A 40 -24.08 -4.42 28.53
C LYS A 40 -25.20 -5.26 27.91
N GLY A 41 -24.88 -6.02 26.86
CA GLY A 41 -25.82 -6.89 26.15
C GLY A 41 -26.66 -6.20 25.08
N GLU A 42 -26.56 -4.87 24.95
CA GLU A 42 -27.19 -4.14 23.85
C GLU A 42 -26.27 -4.13 22.61
N PRO A 43 -26.82 -4.09 21.39
CA PRO A 43 -26.02 -3.90 20.18
C PRO A 43 -25.19 -2.62 20.29
N ILE A 44 -23.87 -2.75 20.15
CA ILE A 44 -22.95 -1.61 20.17
C ILE A 44 -23.37 -0.63 19.08
N ARG A 45 -23.64 0.62 19.46
CA ARG A 45 -24.03 1.69 18.53
C ARG A 45 -22.79 2.23 17.82
N ILE A 46 -22.38 1.57 16.73
CA ILE A 46 -21.22 1.94 15.87
C ILE A 46 -21.51 3.19 14.99
N GLU A 47 -22.42 4.06 15.42
CA GLU A 47 -22.79 5.25 14.65
C GLU A 47 -21.78 6.38 14.82
N ASP A 48 -21.16 6.45 15.99
CA ASP A 48 -20.03 7.33 16.24
C ASP A 48 -18.79 6.62 15.74
N ASP A 49 -18.43 6.88 14.49
CA ASP A 49 -17.11 6.57 13.95
C ASP A 49 -16.11 7.51 14.63
N PRO A 50 -15.51 7.10 15.78
CA PRO A 50 -14.77 8.02 16.63
C PRO A 50 -13.40 8.34 16.01
N PHE A 51 -12.97 7.52 15.05
CA PHE A 51 -11.73 7.66 14.30
C PHE A 51 -11.91 8.51 13.04
N THR A 52 -13.16 8.79 12.63
CA THR A 52 -13.44 9.72 11.54
C THR A 52 -13.57 11.15 12.08
N PRO A 53 -12.85 12.11 11.49
CA PRO A 53 -12.98 13.54 11.82
C PRO A 53 -14.44 13.99 11.81
N PRO A 54 -14.90 14.83 12.76
CA PRO A 54 -16.29 15.25 12.88
C PRO A 54 -16.93 15.70 11.56
N GLU A 55 -16.18 16.45 10.76
CA GLU A 55 -16.57 17.00 9.46
C GLU A 55 -16.81 15.94 8.38
N LEU A 56 -16.25 14.74 8.52
CA LEU A 56 -16.38 13.63 7.56
C LEU A 56 -17.42 12.58 7.98
N ARG A 57 -17.84 12.55 9.25
CA ARG A 57 -18.77 11.51 9.76
C ARG A 57 -20.10 11.49 9.03
N VAL A 58 -20.66 12.67 8.73
CA VAL A 58 -21.95 12.78 8.02
C VAL A 58 -21.84 12.27 6.59
N ALA A 59 -20.76 12.62 5.89
CA ALA A 59 -20.49 12.14 4.53
C ALA A 59 -20.26 10.62 4.49
N HIS A 60 -19.47 10.08 5.43
CA HIS A 60 -19.26 8.63 5.57
C HIS A 60 -20.56 7.89 5.90
N LYS A 61 -21.37 8.41 6.83
CA LYS A 61 -22.66 7.82 7.21
C LYS A 61 -23.62 7.80 6.01
N LEU A 62 -23.68 8.88 5.21
CA LEU A 62 -24.51 8.95 4.02
C LEU A 62 -24.08 7.92 2.95
N LEU A 63 -22.79 7.82 2.67
CA LEU A 63 -22.25 6.88 1.68
C LEU A 63 -22.45 5.41 2.12
N LYS A 64 -22.21 5.12 3.40
CA LYS A 64 -22.47 3.80 3.99
C LYS A 64 -23.94 3.42 3.90
N ASN A 65 -24.84 4.35 4.18
CA ASN A 65 -26.29 4.14 4.07
C ASN A 65 -26.76 3.96 2.61
N ALA A 66 -26.08 4.59 1.65
CA ALA A 66 -26.33 4.43 0.23
C ALA A 66 -25.67 3.17 -0.38
N ASN A 67 -24.96 2.37 0.43
CA ASN A 67 -24.17 1.22 0.01
C ASN A 67 -23.13 1.55 -1.09
N ALA A 68 -22.65 2.80 -1.10
CA ALA A 68 -21.75 3.36 -2.12
C ALA A 68 -20.37 3.67 -1.52
N LEU A 69 -19.31 3.39 -2.29
CA LEU A 69 -17.94 3.72 -1.88
C LEU A 69 -17.64 5.20 -2.18
N PRO A 70 -17.06 5.96 -1.22
CA PRO A 70 -16.46 7.25 -1.51
C PRO A 70 -15.51 7.19 -2.72
N GLN A 71 -15.51 8.24 -3.53
CA GLN A 71 -14.70 8.31 -4.76
C GLN A 71 -13.21 8.09 -4.51
N TRP A 72 -12.66 8.66 -3.43
CA TRP A 72 -11.24 8.49 -3.07
C TRP A 72 -10.89 7.03 -2.73
N LEU A 73 -11.79 6.26 -2.11
CA LEU A 73 -11.59 4.82 -1.88
C LEU A 73 -11.58 4.03 -3.18
N GLN A 74 -12.41 4.43 -4.15
CA GLN A 74 -12.42 3.80 -5.46
C GLN A 74 -11.11 4.09 -6.20
N LEU A 75 -10.64 5.33 -6.18
CA LEU A 75 -9.36 5.72 -6.78
C LEU A 75 -8.16 5.01 -6.13
N GLU A 76 -8.17 4.83 -4.81
CA GLU A 76 -7.15 4.04 -4.11
C GLU A 76 -7.09 2.60 -4.65
N LYS A 77 -8.25 1.93 -4.77
CA LYS A 77 -8.32 0.58 -5.34
C LYS A 77 -7.85 0.53 -6.80
N ASP A 78 -8.19 1.54 -7.59
CA ASP A 78 -7.77 1.61 -8.99
C ASP A 78 -6.26 1.82 -9.10
N ILE A 79 -5.64 2.67 -8.27
CA ILE A 79 -4.19 2.84 -8.21
C ILE A 79 -3.49 1.52 -7.89
N GLU A 80 -3.96 0.82 -6.85
CA GLU A 80 -3.37 -0.48 -6.45
C GLU A 80 -3.51 -1.52 -7.56
N ARG A 81 -4.71 -1.68 -8.13
CA ARG A 81 -4.95 -2.61 -9.24
C ARG A 81 -4.03 -2.34 -10.43
N GLU A 82 -3.95 -1.09 -10.87
CA GLU A 82 -3.12 -0.74 -12.03
C GLU A 82 -1.63 -0.96 -11.74
N ARG A 83 -1.15 -0.66 -10.52
CA ARG A 83 0.25 -0.93 -10.12
C ARG A 83 0.56 -2.42 -10.08
N ASP A 84 -0.31 -3.22 -9.49
CA ASP A 84 -0.13 -4.67 -9.40
C ASP A 84 -0.15 -5.33 -10.78
N ALA A 85 -0.88 -4.75 -11.73
CA ALA A 85 -0.92 -5.22 -13.11
C ALA A 85 0.38 -4.95 -13.90
N VAL A 86 1.23 -4.00 -13.48
CA VAL A 86 2.45 -3.60 -14.22
C VAL A 86 3.47 -4.74 -14.26
N LEU A 87 3.80 -5.37 -13.13
CA LEU A 87 4.81 -6.43 -13.06
C LEU A 87 4.54 -7.63 -13.99
N PRO A 88 3.38 -8.32 -13.88
CA PRO A 88 3.10 -9.46 -14.75
C PRO A 88 2.95 -9.05 -16.22
N TYR A 89 2.55 -7.80 -16.48
CA TYR A 89 2.53 -7.23 -17.82
C TYR A 89 3.96 -7.07 -18.38
N ILE A 90 4.90 -6.57 -17.58
CA ILE A 90 6.30 -6.40 -17.98
C ILE A 90 6.92 -7.75 -18.35
N GLU A 91 6.76 -8.78 -17.52
CA GLU A 91 7.31 -10.10 -17.79
C GLU A 91 6.81 -10.71 -19.10
N ARG A 92 5.52 -10.52 -19.42
CA ARG A 92 4.94 -10.98 -20.69
C ARG A 92 5.51 -10.21 -21.87
N GLY A 93 5.60 -8.89 -21.77
CA GLY A 93 6.15 -8.06 -22.84
C GLY A 93 7.62 -8.34 -23.13
N VAL A 94 8.44 -8.51 -22.09
CA VAL A 94 9.85 -8.88 -22.22
C VAL A 94 10.00 -10.23 -22.93
N ARG A 95 9.21 -11.26 -22.55
CA ARG A 95 9.19 -12.55 -23.27
C ARG A 95 8.80 -12.41 -24.73
N ALA A 96 7.81 -11.57 -25.04
CA ALA A 96 7.41 -11.33 -26.43
C ALA A 96 8.53 -10.68 -27.25
N VAL A 97 9.30 -9.77 -26.64
CA VAL A 97 10.48 -9.16 -27.29
C VAL A 97 11.56 -10.21 -27.54
N THR A 98 11.90 -11.03 -26.56
CA THR A 98 12.98 -12.03 -26.71
C THR A 98 12.67 -13.12 -27.73
N GLN A 99 11.39 -13.47 -27.90
CA GLN A 99 10.90 -14.45 -28.89
C GLN A 99 10.77 -13.90 -30.32
N GLY A 100 11.11 -12.64 -30.57
CA GLY A 100 11.06 -12.05 -31.91
C GLY A 100 11.96 -12.78 -32.92
N LYS A 101 11.42 -13.06 -34.12
CA LYS A 101 12.07 -13.90 -35.16
C LYS A 101 13.38 -13.32 -35.71
N ASN A 102 13.51 -11.99 -35.71
CA ASN A 102 14.67 -11.27 -36.22
C ASN A 102 14.80 -9.92 -35.50
N GLN A 103 15.93 -9.24 -35.69
CA GLN A 103 16.24 -7.98 -35.02
C GLN A 103 15.18 -6.90 -35.24
N ALA A 104 14.76 -6.68 -36.50
CA ALA A 104 13.71 -5.71 -36.83
C ALA A 104 12.34 -6.07 -36.18
N SER A 105 12.05 -7.35 -35.95
CA SER A 105 10.86 -7.80 -35.23
C SER A 105 10.98 -7.52 -33.74
N LYS A 106 12.15 -7.78 -33.14
CA LYS A 106 12.42 -7.50 -31.72
C LYS A 106 12.27 -6.00 -31.43
N GLU A 107 12.84 -5.15 -32.29
CA GLU A 107 12.76 -3.69 -32.16
C GLU A 107 11.31 -3.18 -32.25
N ARG A 108 10.51 -3.68 -33.20
CA ARG A 108 9.09 -3.31 -33.33
C ARG A 108 8.26 -3.72 -32.12
N ILE A 109 8.47 -4.94 -31.62
CA ILE A 109 7.77 -5.43 -30.42
C ILE A 109 8.21 -4.62 -29.20
N ALA A 110 9.51 -4.34 -29.06
CA ALA A 110 10.06 -3.55 -27.96
C ALA A 110 9.53 -2.12 -27.97
N ALA A 111 9.49 -1.44 -29.12
CA ALA A 111 8.96 -0.09 -29.24
C ALA A 111 7.47 -0.02 -28.86
N ARG A 112 6.66 -0.98 -29.34
CA ARG A 112 5.24 -1.07 -28.98
C ARG A 112 5.05 -1.32 -27.49
N PHE A 113 5.79 -2.29 -26.94
CA PHE A 113 5.73 -2.65 -25.54
C PHE A 113 6.17 -1.48 -24.64
N ARG A 114 7.24 -0.78 -25.01
CA ARG A 114 7.73 0.43 -24.34
C ARG A 114 6.65 1.52 -24.28
N ALA A 115 5.94 1.75 -25.38
CA ALA A 115 4.83 2.70 -25.41
C ALA A 115 3.69 2.28 -24.48
N GLU A 116 3.29 1.01 -24.48
CA GLU A 116 2.20 0.54 -23.62
C GLU A 116 2.57 0.57 -22.12
N VAL A 117 3.82 0.26 -21.75
CA VAL A 117 4.29 0.40 -20.36
C VAL A 117 4.24 1.87 -19.93
N ARG A 118 4.66 2.79 -20.81
CA ARG A 118 4.58 4.23 -20.55
C ARG A 118 3.14 4.66 -20.27
N ASP A 119 2.21 4.30 -21.17
CA ASP A 119 0.79 4.70 -21.05
C ASP A 119 0.17 4.20 -19.73
N ARG A 120 0.53 3.00 -19.29
CA ARG A 120 0.10 2.45 -18.00
C ARG A 120 0.67 3.24 -16.81
N MET A 121 1.94 3.62 -16.85
CA MET A 121 2.54 4.44 -15.79
C MET A 121 1.94 5.84 -15.75
N ASP A 122 1.67 6.44 -16.92
CA ASP A 122 0.97 7.73 -17.04
C ASP A 122 -0.46 7.64 -16.47
N LEU A 123 -1.17 6.53 -16.72
CA LEU A 123 -2.48 6.28 -16.11
C LEU A 123 -2.40 6.25 -14.58
N VAL A 124 -1.45 5.50 -14.01
CA VAL A 124 -1.27 5.45 -12.55
C VAL A 124 -0.94 6.83 -11.98
N ASN A 125 -0.04 7.58 -12.60
CA ASN A 125 0.27 8.95 -12.18
C ASN A 125 -0.97 9.86 -12.22
N THR A 126 -1.79 9.73 -13.26
CA THR A 126 -3.06 10.46 -13.39
C THR A 126 -4.05 10.09 -12.28
N LEU A 127 -4.16 8.80 -11.95
CA LEU A 127 -5.01 8.34 -10.85
C LEU A 127 -4.52 8.87 -9.50
N ILE A 128 -3.20 8.89 -9.27
CA ILE A 128 -2.59 9.46 -8.05
C ILE A 128 -2.91 10.96 -7.94
N LEU A 129 -2.82 11.72 -9.03
CA LEU A 129 -3.18 13.13 -9.04
C LEU A 129 -4.66 13.35 -8.67
N LYS A 130 -5.57 12.58 -9.29
CA LYS A 130 -7.00 12.63 -8.97
C LYS A 130 -7.28 12.25 -7.52
N TYR A 131 -6.62 11.20 -7.02
CA TYR A 131 -6.73 10.79 -5.62
C TYR A 131 -6.30 11.91 -4.68
N ASN A 132 -5.17 12.56 -4.97
CA ASN A 132 -4.68 13.67 -4.16
C ASN A 132 -5.62 14.89 -4.16
N GLU A 133 -6.39 15.08 -5.23
CA GLU A 133 -7.36 16.18 -5.37
C GLU A 133 -8.62 15.93 -4.53
N VAL A 134 -9.14 14.70 -4.52
CA VAL A 134 -10.46 14.40 -3.94
C VAL A 134 -10.41 13.79 -2.54
N THR A 135 -9.23 13.43 -2.04
CA THR A 135 -9.09 12.81 -0.72
C THR A 135 -8.97 13.87 0.37
N PRO A 136 -9.78 13.81 1.44
CA PRO A 136 -9.59 14.67 2.60
C PRO A 136 -8.18 14.50 3.18
N GLY A 137 -7.49 15.59 3.49
CA GLY A 137 -6.08 15.54 3.91
C GLY A 137 -5.80 14.68 5.15
N SER A 138 -6.79 14.50 6.03
CA SER A 138 -6.71 13.62 7.20
C SER A 138 -6.73 12.13 6.88
N LEU A 139 -7.22 11.74 5.70
CA LEU A 139 -7.34 10.34 5.25
C LEU A 139 -6.42 10.02 4.06
N GLN A 140 -5.60 10.98 3.63
CA GLN A 140 -4.80 10.85 2.42
C GLN A 140 -3.59 9.95 2.65
N ARG A 141 -3.58 8.81 1.95
CA ARG A 141 -2.42 7.91 1.84
C ARG A 141 -1.43 8.48 0.82
N ILE A 142 -0.13 8.30 1.09
CA ILE A 142 0.92 8.75 0.18
C ILE A 142 1.17 7.70 -0.88
N PHE A 143 0.88 8.04 -2.15
CA PHE A 143 1.28 7.26 -3.32
C PHE A 143 2.45 7.93 -4.05
N ALA A 144 3.55 7.20 -4.19
CA ALA A 144 4.68 7.66 -5.01
C ALA A 144 4.34 7.50 -6.51
N PRO A 145 4.39 8.58 -7.33
CA PRO A 145 4.22 8.47 -8.77
C PRO A 145 5.41 7.77 -9.43
N PHE A 146 5.17 7.15 -10.58
CA PHE A 146 6.23 6.57 -11.40
C PHE A 146 7.11 7.67 -11.99
N ALA A 147 8.43 7.50 -11.82
CA ALA A 147 9.44 8.30 -12.50
C ALA A 147 9.63 7.78 -13.93
N ILE A 148 8.67 8.03 -14.82
CA ILE A 148 8.54 7.36 -16.13
C ILE A 148 9.85 7.28 -16.91
N LYS A 149 10.63 8.37 -17.00
CA LYS A 149 11.92 8.37 -17.70
C LYS A 149 12.89 7.34 -17.14
N ARG A 150 12.99 7.23 -15.80
CA ARG A 150 13.85 6.28 -15.10
C ARG A 150 13.34 4.85 -15.29
N GLU A 151 12.04 4.64 -15.11
CA GLU A 151 11.44 3.31 -15.23
C GLU A 151 11.57 2.76 -16.66
N LEU A 152 11.39 3.60 -17.68
CA LEU A 152 11.58 3.22 -19.08
C LEU A 152 13.05 2.93 -19.42
N ALA A 153 14.01 3.63 -18.80
CA ALA A 153 15.43 3.33 -18.99
C ALA A 153 15.79 1.96 -18.38
N ALA A 154 15.30 1.67 -17.17
CA ALA A 154 15.49 0.37 -16.53
C ALA A 154 14.84 -0.77 -17.34
N LEU A 155 13.68 -0.51 -17.98
CA LEU A 155 13.04 -1.47 -18.87
C LEU A 155 13.91 -1.78 -20.10
N ASP A 156 14.49 -0.76 -20.73
CA ASP A 156 15.37 -0.94 -21.90
C ASP A 156 16.60 -1.79 -21.54
N GLU A 157 17.24 -1.48 -20.41
CA GLU A 157 18.39 -2.22 -19.89
C GLU A 157 18.02 -3.69 -19.65
N ARG A 158 16.88 -3.93 -18.99
CA ARG A 158 16.39 -5.30 -18.73
C ARG A 158 16.11 -6.08 -20.01
N ILE A 159 15.55 -5.44 -21.03
CA ILE A 159 15.30 -6.07 -22.34
C ILE A 159 16.64 -6.41 -23.02
N ALA A 160 17.64 -5.53 -22.94
CA ALA A 160 18.96 -5.76 -23.53
C ALA A 160 19.65 -6.97 -22.88
N GLU A 161 19.75 -7.02 -21.54
CA GLU A 161 20.35 -8.12 -20.78
C GLU A 161 19.73 -9.49 -21.14
N LEU A 162 18.39 -9.54 -21.20
CA LEU A 162 17.66 -10.77 -21.48
C LEU A 162 17.75 -11.18 -22.96
N THR A 163 17.94 -10.23 -23.86
CA THR A 163 18.16 -10.54 -25.27
C THR A 163 19.56 -11.12 -25.49
N GLU A 164 20.57 -10.58 -24.82
CA GLU A 164 21.96 -11.07 -24.90
C GLU A 164 22.13 -12.47 -24.29
N SER A 165 21.52 -12.72 -23.13
CA SER A 165 21.57 -14.03 -22.47
C SER A 165 20.94 -15.18 -23.28
N VAL A 166 19.85 -14.92 -24.02
CA VAL A 166 19.22 -15.91 -24.92
C VAL A 166 20.14 -16.27 -26.09
N VAL A 167 20.87 -15.30 -26.65
CA VAL A 167 21.82 -15.53 -27.75
C VAL A 167 22.99 -16.40 -27.28
N ALA A 168 23.50 -16.17 -26.06
CA ALA A 168 24.59 -16.95 -25.48
C ALA A 168 24.24 -18.43 -25.20
N VAL A 169 22.96 -18.74 -24.97
CA VAL A 169 22.49 -20.11 -24.72
C VAL A 169 22.18 -20.86 -26.04
N SER A 170 21.71 -20.16 -27.08
CA SER A 170 21.37 -20.76 -28.37
C SER A 170 22.58 -21.04 -29.28
N GLY A 171 23.78 -20.58 -28.91
CA GLY A 171 25.04 -20.76 -29.66
C GLY A 171 25.90 -21.95 -29.22
N ARG A 172 25.36 -22.91 -28.47
CA ARG A 172 26.04 -24.15 -28.05
C ARG A 172 25.35 -25.39 -28.59
#